data_AF-A0A351ITY2-F1
#
_entry.id   AF-A0A351ITY2-F1
#
_cell.length_a   1.000
_cell.length_b   1.000
_cell.length_c   1.000
_cell.angle_alpha   90.00
_cell.angle_beta   90.00
_cell.angle_gamma   90.00
#
_symmetry.space_group_name_H-M   'P 1'
#
loop_
_entity.id
_entity.type
_entity.pdbx_description
1 polymer ?
#
loop_
_entity_poly.entity_id
_entity_poly.type
_entity_poly.pdbx_seq_one_letter_code
_entity_poly.pdbx_strand_id
1 'polypeptide(L)'
;MGEMVEFTANGTTAGGYLALPDGGSGPGVVVLQEWWGLVPQIKGVCDRLAGEGFVALAPDLYHGEFAEHTEMDRAGELMTSLP
;
A
#
# COMPACT_ATOMS: atom_id res chain seq x y z
N MET A 1 -12.51 -1.07 7.17
CA MET A 1 -11.22 -0.35 7.16
C MET A 1 -10.15 -1.40 7.30
N GLY A 2 -9.15 -1.37 6.42
CA GLY A 2 -8.04 -2.31 6.41
C GLY A 2 -7.06 -2.10 7.57
N GLU A 3 -6.01 -2.92 7.56
CA GLU A 3 -4.97 -2.94 8.57
C GLU A 3 -3.58 -3.07 7.93
N MET A 4 -2.55 -2.65 8.67
CA MET A 4 -1.17 -2.92 8.26
C MET A 4 -0.83 -4.38 8.54
N VAL A 5 -0.24 -5.05 7.56
CA VAL A 5 0.19 -6.44 7.62
C VAL A 5 1.66 -6.58 7.27
N GLU A 6 2.29 -7.61 7.79
CA GLU A 6 3.63 -8.04 7.38
C GLU A 6 3.53 -9.36 6.62
N PHE A 7 4.36 -9.54 5.60
CA PHE A 7 4.42 -10.75 4.79
C PHE A 7 5.84 -11.00 4.27
N THR A 8 6.14 -12.26 3.97
CA THR A 8 7.44 -12.62 3.38
C THR A 8 7.45 -12.30 1.88
N ALA A 9 8.46 -11.57 1.42
CA ALA A 9 8.71 -11.31 0.00
C ALA A 9 10.21 -11.43 -0.27
N ASN A 10 10.61 -12.19 -1.30
CA ASN A 10 12.01 -12.34 -1.70
C ASN A 10 12.99 -12.73 -0.56
N GLY A 11 12.52 -13.47 0.45
CA GLY A 11 13.33 -13.87 1.60
C GLY A 11 13.51 -12.80 2.67
N THR A 12 12.85 -11.64 2.55
CA THR A 12 12.77 -10.60 3.57
C THR A 12 11.33 -10.42 4.06
N THR A 13 11.15 -9.65 5.14
CA THR A 13 9.84 -9.20 5.60
C THR A 13 9.49 -7.89 4.91
N ALA A 14 8.32 -7.84 4.29
CA ALA A 14 7.73 -6.65 3.70
C ALA A 14 6.44 -6.27 4.45
N GLY A 15 6.11 -4.97 4.45
CA GLY A 15 4.88 -4.44 5.00
C GLY A 15 3.87 -4.08 3.92
N GLY A 16 2.62 -3.89 4.29
CA GLY A 16 1.60 -3.35 3.41
C GLY A 16 0.28 -3.10 4.13
N TYR A 17 -0.66 -2.47 3.45
CA TYR A 17 -2.02 -2.26 3.93
C TYR A 17 -2.98 -3.23 3.25
N LEU A 18 -3.64 -4.07 4.04
CA LEU A 18 -4.61 -5.07 3.57
C LEU A 18 -6.03 -4.63 3.97
N ALA A 19 -6.91 -4.51 2.98
CA ALA A 19 -8.33 -4.32 3.18
C ALA A 19 -9.09 -5.56 2.69
N LEU A 20 -9.89 -6.14 3.58
CA LEU A 20 -10.76 -7.27 3.29
C LEU A 20 -12.20 -6.78 3.08
N PRO A 21 -12.96 -7.40 2.17
CA PRO A 21 -14.39 -7.15 2.07
C PRO A 21 -15.11 -7.72 3.29
N ASP A 22 -16.36 -7.32 3.56
CA ASP A 22 -17.12 -7.77 4.74
C ASP A 22 -17.23 -9.30 4.85
N GLY A 23 -17.27 -10.00 3.71
CA GLY A 23 -17.28 -11.48 3.65
C GLY A 23 -15.92 -12.14 3.92
N GLY A 24 -14.85 -11.37 4.10
CA GLY A 24 -13.49 -11.84 4.37
C GLY A 24 -12.76 -12.49 3.18
N SER A 25 -13.41 -12.62 2.02
CA SER A 25 -12.85 -13.24 0.82
C SER A 25 -13.45 -12.62 -0.44
N GLY A 26 -12.68 -12.63 -1.53
CA GLY A 26 -13.04 -12.04 -2.81
C GLY A 26 -11.85 -12.08 -3.78
N PRO A 27 -12.02 -11.56 -5.01
CA PRO A 27 -10.92 -11.45 -5.96
C PRO A 27 -9.80 -10.55 -5.41
N GLY A 28 -8.54 -10.98 -5.57
CA GLY A 28 -7.38 -10.24 -5.10
C GLY A 28 -6.99 -9.10 -6.04
N VAL A 29 -6.68 -7.94 -5.48
CA VAL A 29 -6.14 -6.77 -6.20
C VAL A 29 -4.91 -6.24 -5.46
N VAL A 30 -3.82 -6.03 -6.19
CA VAL A 30 -2.64 -5.31 -5.69
C VAL A 30 -2.74 -3.85 -6.13
N VAL A 31 -2.74 -2.95 -5.16
CA VAL A 31 -2.77 -1.50 -5.38
C VAL A 31 -1.35 -0.98 -5.24
N LEU A 32 -0.74 -0.60 -6.35
CA LEU A 32 0.60 -0.03 -6.33
C LEU A 32 0.53 1.46 -5.99
N GLN A 33 1.29 1.86 -4.98
CA GLN A 33 1.48 3.26 -4.62
C GLN A 33 2.13 4.05 -5.76
N GLU A 34 1.93 5.36 -5.74
CA GLU A 34 2.69 6.29 -6.58
C GLU A 34 3.93 6.82 -5.83
N TRP A 35 4.66 7.76 -6.43
CA TRP A 35 5.95 8.29 -5.97
C TRP A 35 5.93 8.92 -4.56
N TRP A 36 4.78 9.28 -3.99
CA TRP A 36 4.67 9.77 -2.63
C TRP A 36 4.73 8.65 -1.59
N GLY A 37 4.44 7.39 -1.92
CA GLY A 37 4.46 6.31 -0.93
C GLY A 37 3.08 5.75 -0.56
N LEU A 38 3.04 4.94 0.50
CA LEU A 38 1.80 4.37 1.05
C LEU A 38 1.01 5.42 1.87
N VAL A 39 0.62 6.51 1.20
CA VAL A 39 -0.12 7.63 1.78
C VAL A 39 -1.58 7.27 2.08
N PRO A 40 -2.29 8.04 2.94
CA PRO A 40 -3.69 7.75 3.28
C PRO A 40 -4.63 7.61 2.08
N GLN A 41 -4.37 8.34 0.99
CA GLN A 41 -5.13 8.23 -0.24
C GLN A 41 -5.04 6.83 -0.86
N ILE A 42 -3.86 6.20 -0.87
CA ILE A 42 -3.66 4.83 -1.39
C ILE A 42 -4.36 3.81 -0.50
N LYS A 43 -4.26 3.96 0.83
CA LYS A 43 -5.02 3.11 1.78
C LYS A 43 -6.53 3.24 1.57
N GLY A 44 -7.03 4.45 1.30
CA GLY A 44 -8.42 4.71 0.97
C GLY A 44 -8.89 4.05 -0.34
N VAL A 45 -7.99 3.86 -1.32
CA VAL A 45 -8.30 3.07 -2.53
C VAL A 45 -8.48 1.60 -2.18
N CYS A 46 -7.63 1.02 -1.34
CA CYS A 46 -7.81 -0.34 -0.84
C CYS A 46 -9.15 -0.50 -0.11
N ASP A 47 -9.48 0.45 0.78
CA ASP A 47 -10.76 0.42 1.52
C ASP A 47 -11.97 0.49 0.58
N ARG A 48 -11.90 1.32 -0.46
CA ARG A 48 -12.98 1.41 -1.46
C ARG A 48 -13.12 0.11 -2.24
N LEU A 49 -12.01 -0.49 -2.70
CA LEU A 49 -12.04 -1.78 -3.41
C LEU A 49 -12.59 -2.90 -2.52
N ALA A 50 -12.25 -2.90 -1.23
CA ALA A 50 -12.83 -3.83 -0.27
C ALA A 50 -14.34 -3.64 -0.11
N GLY A 51 -14.83 -2.39 -0.09
CA GLY A 51 -16.27 -2.10 -0.12
C GLY A 51 -17.00 -2.64 -1.36
N GLU A 52 -16.28 -2.82 -2.48
CA GLU A 52 -16.82 -3.40 -3.73
C GLU A 52 -16.64 -4.94 -3.79
N GLY A 53 -16.17 -5.59 -2.72
CA GLY A 53 -16.05 -7.04 -2.63
C GLY A 53 -14.67 -7.62 -3.01
N PHE A 54 -13.64 -6.79 -3.17
CA PHE A 54 -12.27 -7.24 -3.47
C PHE A 54 -11.44 -7.41 -2.20
N VAL A 55 -10.47 -8.32 -2.24
CA VAL A 55 -9.36 -8.33 -1.28
C VAL A 55 -8.27 -7.44 -1.84
N ALA A 56 -8.02 -6.28 -1.22
CA ALA A 56 -7.09 -5.28 -1.73
C ALA A 56 -5.86 -5.15 -0.86
N LEU A 57 -4.67 -5.33 -1.43
CA LEU A 57 -3.38 -5.16 -0.76
C LEU A 57 -2.58 -4.04 -1.42
N ALA A 58 -2.14 -3.05 -0.65
CA ALA A 58 -1.12 -2.10 -1.06
C ALA A 58 0.21 -2.42 -0.36
N PRO A 59 1.22 -2.94 -1.06
CA PRO A 59 2.56 -3.12 -0.50
C PRO A 59 3.17 -1.76 -0.12
N ASP A 60 3.88 -1.71 1.00
CA ASP A 60 4.63 -0.55 1.44
C ASP A 60 6.05 -0.59 0.83
N LEU A 61 6.19 -0.02 -0.37
CA LEU A 61 7.45 -0.08 -1.11
C LEU A 61 8.55 0.81 -0.51
N TYR A 62 8.19 1.71 0.41
CA TYR A 62 9.10 2.63 1.10
C TYR A 62 9.28 2.28 2.58
N HIS A 63 8.84 1.10 3.01
CA HIS A 63 9.10 0.57 4.35
C HIS A 63 8.67 1.52 5.49
N GLY A 64 7.50 2.13 5.34
CA GLY A 64 6.90 3.03 6.32
C GLY A 64 7.15 4.51 6.03
N GLU A 65 8.00 4.82 5.07
CA GLU A 65 8.22 6.19 4.62
C GLU A 65 7.24 6.62 3.52
N PHE A 66 6.97 7.91 3.48
CA PHE A 66 6.25 8.57 2.41
C PHE A 66 6.65 10.05 2.38
N ALA A 67 6.29 10.74 1.31
CA ALA A 67 6.50 12.18 1.14
C ALA A 67 5.15 12.90 1.05
N GLU A 68 5.09 14.11 1.60
CA GLU A 68 3.95 15.00 1.41
C GLU A 68 3.99 15.66 0.04
N HIS A 69 2.86 16.22 -0.41
CA HIS A 69 2.75 16.84 -1.74
C HIS A 69 3.68 18.05 -1.92
N THR A 70 4.20 18.61 -0.83
CA THR A 70 5.19 19.70 -0.82
C THR A 70 6.65 19.21 -0.80
N GLU A 71 6.90 17.91 -0.65
CA GLU A 71 8.22 17.31 -0.52
C GLU A 71 8.67 16.60 -1.81
N MET A 72 8.64 17.32 -2.94
CA MET A 72 8.94 16.75 -4.27
C MET A 72 10.35 16.12 -4.35
N ASP A 73 11.35 16.75 -3.75
CA ASP A 73 12.72 16.22 -3.73
C ASP A 73 12.79 14.89 -2.98
N ARG A 74 12.10 14.79 -1.83
CA ARG A 74 12.01 13.54 -1.05
C ARG A 74 11.31 12.43 -1.82
N ALA A 75 10.22 12.74 -2.52
CA ALA A 75 9.54 11.78 -3.36
C ALA A 75 10.44 11.27 -4.50
N GLY A 76 11.24 12.16 -5.09
CA GLY A 76 12.26 11.80 -6.07
C GLY A 76 13.34 10.87 -5.51
N GLU A 77 13.83 11.16 -4.30
CA GLU A 77 14.80 10.32 -3.58
C GLU A 77 14.23 8.92 -3.30
N LEU A 78 13.03 8.86 -2.70
CA LEU A 78 12.35 7.59 -2.38
C LEU A 78 12.10 6.73 -3.62
N MET A 79 11.64 7.35 -4.72
CA MET A 79 11.42 6.65 -6.00
C MET A 79 12.70 6.07 -6.58
N THR A 80 13.81 6.79 -6.47
CA THR A 80 15.12 6.31 -6.96
C THR A 80 15.73 5.25 -6.05
N SER A 81 15.35 5.22 -4.77
CA SER A 81 15.83 4.26 -3.78
C SER A 81 14.99 2.98 -3.65
N LEU A 82 14.06 2.73 -4.59
CA LEU A 82 13.30 1.48 -4.61
C LEU A 82 14.28 0.28 -4.74
N PRO A 83 14.09 -0.78 -3.95
CA PRO A 83 14.94 -1.97 -3.97
C PRO A 83 14.88 -2.75 -5.29
#